data_AF-A0A8J2IRE0-F1
#
_entry.id   AF-A0A8J2IRE0-F1
#
_cell.length_a   1.000
_cell.length_b   1.000
_cell.length_c   1.000
_cell.angle_alpha   90.00
_cell.angle_beta   90.00
_cell.angle_gamma   90.00
#
_symmetry.space_group_name_H-M   'P 1'
#
loop_
_entity.id
_entity.type
_entity.pdbx_description
1 polymer ?
#
loop_
_entity_poly.entity_id
_entity_poly.type
_entity_poly.pdbx_seq_one_letter_code
_entity_poly.pdbx_strand_id
1 'polypeptide(L)'
;PDLTLSPHARYFSVVSINMGSLRFLLFASIAALVSCRDVPDNIKAFKESIIKQGSCKNALAKGFHSADGDDGSYVYCGDHLKDYNVVYLQGTEGKLVNMDIDCDGIQGSSADDGRCGSSGDTQSVTSFQDSLQSYSTKHKDLDANIHPYVVFGNLGTKKNWPTFDAQKHGIKPLSIIAVVCGEKMFYGIWGDENGDDGEEAMVGEAAISLATACYGKSINGNNGHDEDDVLYIAFPGNGAVPGDEGADWNATNFKDFESSLSSVGDKLVARINDTGNGNGTDSGDDSKDDDSGASRLSTWGMGCLVVSTVAAMMI
;
A
#
# COMPACT_ATOMS: atom_id res chain seq x y z
N PRO A 1 -86.40 -10.05 -6.40
CA PRO A 1 -87.50 -9.20 -5.90
C PRO A 1 -87.02 -8.45 -4.64
N ASP A 2 -86.67 -7.18 -4.65
CA ASP A 2 -87.27 -6.05 -5.37
C ASP A 2 -86.23 -4.92 -5.48
N LEU A 3 -86.39 -4.11 -6.52
CA LEU A 3 -85.57 -2.96 -6.90
C LEU A 3 -86.08 -1.70 -6.20
N THR A 4 -85.20 -0.84 -5.69
CA THR A 4 -85.46 0.61 -5.68
C THR A 4 -84.17 1.42 -5.78
N LEU A 5 -84.14 2.31 -6.79
CA LEU A 5 -83.13 3.30 -7.13
C LEU A 5 -83.29 4.61 -6.32
N SER A 6 -82.15 5.25 -6.00
CA SER A 6 -81.72 6.70 -5.98
C SER A 6 -82.75 7.85 -5.83
N PRO A 7 -82.40 9.09 -5.36
CA PRO A 7 -81.20 9.85 -5.79
C PRO A 7 -80.51 10.85 -4.80
N HIS A 8 -79.29 11.22 -5.18
CA HIS A 8 -78.56 12.49 -5.03
C HIS A 8 -78.74 13.40 -3.78
N ALA A 9 -77.63 13.59 -3.05
CA ALA A 9 -77.28 14.87 -2.46
C ALA A 9 -75.79 15.16 -2.70
N ARG A 10 -75.50 16.25 -3.42
CA ARG A 10 -74.16 16.80 -3.64
C ARG A 10 -73.76 17.58 -2.38
N TYR A 11 -72.60 17.26 -1.80
CA TYR A 11 -71.87 18.21 -0.98
C TYR A 11 -70.43 18.28 -1.49
N PHE A 12 -70.10 19.45 -2.03
CA PHE A 12 -68.72 19.89 -2.20
C PHE A 12 -68.11 20.08 -0.81
N SER A 13 -66.98 19.43 -0.55
CA SER A 13 -66.07 19.91 0.47
C SER A 13 -64.66 19.81 -0.09
N VAL A 14 -64.04 20.99 -0.19
CA VAL A 14 -62.67 21.21 -0.64
C VAL A 14 -61.76 20.56 0.38
N VAL A 15 -61.10 19.45 0.01
CA VAL A 15 -59.96 18.95 0.79
C VAL A 15 -58.78 19.84 0.43
N SER A 16 -58.46 20.77 1.33
CA SER A 16 -57.19 21.49 1.35
C SER A 16 -56.05 20.48 1.35
N ILE A 17 -55.30 20.44 0.26
CA ILE A 17 -54.02 19.72 0.19
C ILE A 17 -53.06 20.49 1.08
N ASN A 18 -52.80 19.94 2.27
CA ASN A 18 -51.78 20.44 3.16
C ASN A 18 -50.42 20.12 2.52
N MET A 19 -49.75 21.14 1.97
CA MET A 19 -48.36 21.07 1.50
C MET A 19 -47.42 20.90 2.70
N GLY A 20 -47.40 19.68 3.25
CA GLY A 20 -46.47 19.26 4.28
C GLY A 20 -45.26 18.56 3.66
N SER A 21 -44.19 19.32 3.42
CA SER A 21 -42.79 18.91 3.26
C SER A 21 -42.51 17.44 2.91
N LEU A 22 -42.41 17.16 1.61
CA LEU A 22 -41.77 15.96 1.09
C LEU A 22 -40.25 16.09 1.30
N ARG A 23 -39.74 15.58 2.43
CA ARG A 23 -38.30 15.48 2.68
C ARG A 23 -37.72 14.35 1.82
N PHE A 24 -37.27 14.69 0.62
CA PHE A 24 -36.35 13.83 -0.15
C PHE A 24 -35.00 13.80 0.58
N LEU A 25 -34.72 12.70 1.30
CA LEU A 25 -33.36 12.37 1.73
C LEU A 25 -32.61 11.83 0.51
N LEU A 26 -31.93 12.72 -0.21
CA LEU A 26 -30.92 12.34 -1.20
C LEU A 26 -29.72 11.78 -0.42
N PHE A 27 -29.60 10.47 -0.33
CA PHE A 27 -28.33 9.84 0.05
C PHE A 27 -27.38 10.02 -1.13
N ALA A 28 -26.57 11.09 -1.10
CA ALA A 28 -25.42 11.20 -1.96
C ALA A 28 -24.41 10.12 -1.53
N SER A 29 -24.35 9.01 -2.27
CA SER A 29 -23.25 8.06 -2.16
C SER A 29 -21.98 8.79 -2.58
N ILE A 30 -21.21 9.27 -1.61
CA ILE A 30 -19.84 9.70 -1.85
C ILE A 30 -19.08 8.43 -2.20
N ALA A 31 -18.92 8.15 -3.49
CA ALA A 31 -17.91 7.21 -3.93
C ALA A 31 -16.59 7.75 -3.42
N ALA A 32 -16.04 7.11 -2.38
CA ALA A 32 -14.69 7.39 -1.92
C ALA A 32 -13.77 7.01 -3.08
N LEU A 33 -13.39 8.00 -3.90
CA LEU A 33 -12.28 7.84 -4.82
C LEU A 33 -11.10 7.37 -3.96
N VAL A 34 -10.63 6.16 -4.21
CA VAL A 34 -9.35 5.71 -3.68
C VAL A 34 -8.35 6.73 -4.22
N SER A 35 -7.70 7.48 -3.33
CA SER A 35 -6.59 8.34 -3.73
C SER A 35 -5.44 7.40 -4.06
N CYS A 36 -5.44 6.82 -5.25
CA CYS A 36 -4.25 6.18 -5.78
C CYS A 36 -3.22 7.30 -5.92
N ARG A 37 -2.07 7.16 -5.26
CA ARG A 37 -0.96 8.08 -5.51
C ARG A 37 -0.42 7.73 -6.88
N ASP A 38 -0.42 8.70 -7.78
CA ASP A 38 0.39 8.59 -8.99
C ASP A 38 1.83 8.36 -8.56
N VAL A 39 2.56 7.52 -9.30
CA VAL A 39 3.99 7.31 -8.99
C VAL A 39 4.71 8.66 -9.12
N PRO A 40 5.38 9.16 -8.06
CA PRO A 40 6.14 10.41 -8.14
C PRO A 40 7.24 10.32 -9.20
N ASP A 41 7.55 11.41 -9.89
CA ASP A 41 8.50 11.42 -11.01
C ASP A 41 9.88 10.88 -10.62
N ASN A 42 10.30 11.12 -9.39
CA ASN A 42 11.56 10.61 -8.87
C ASN A 42 11.56 9.07 -8.71
N ILE A 43 10.42 8.50 -8.33
CA ILE A 43 10.24 7.05 -8.22
C ILE A 43 10.07 6.41 -9.59
N LYS A 44 9.42 7.09 -10.54
CA LYS A 44 9.41 6.65 -11.95
C LYS A 44 10.82 6.57 -12.51
N ALA A 45 11.61 7.63 -12.34
CA ALA A 45 13.00 7.66 -12.78
C ALA A 45 13.85 6.58 -12.09
N PHE A 46 13.63 6.35 -10.79
CA PHE A 46 14.28 5.28 -10.05
C PHE A 46 13.95 3.90 -10.62
N LYS A 47 12.65 3.58 -10.81
CA LYS A 47 12.18 2.33 -11.43
C LYS A 47 12.78 2.14 -12.83
N GLU A 48 12.73 3.17 -13.68
CA GLU A 48 13.33 3.13 -15.01
C GLU A 48 14.85 2.89 -14.98
N SER A 49 15.55 3.48 -14.01
CA SER A 49 17.00 3.28 -13.86
C SER A 49 17.35 1.84 -13.48
N ILE A 50 16.55 1.20 -12.61
CA ILE A 50 16.68 -0.21 -12.21
C ILE A 50 16.45 -1.11 -13.43
N ILE A 51 15.34 -0.91 -14.13
CA ILE A 51 14.97 -1.69 -15.34
C ILE A 51 16.08 -1.56 -16.39
N LYS A 52 16.52 -0.32 -16.67
CA LYS A 52 17.59 -0.05 -17.65
C LYS A 52 18.93 -0.65 -17.25
N GLN A 53 19.24 -0.72 -15.94
CA GLN A 53 20.45 -1.38 -15.47
C GLN A 53 20.45 -2.87 -15.77
N GLY A 54 19.26 -3.49 -15.85
CA GLY A 54 19.08 -4.88 -16.22
C GLY A 54 19.28 -5.86 -15.06
N SER A 55 20.31 -5.66 -14.23
CA SER A 55 20.55 -6.54 -13.08
C SER A 55 21.23 -5.81 -11.94
N CYS A 56 20.98 -6.28 -10.72
CA CYS A 56 21.62 -5.77 -9.52
C CYS A 56 23.14 -6.01 -9.54
N LYS A 57 23.95 -5.00 -9.19
CA LYS A 57 25.42 -5.12 -9.11
C LYS A 57 25.89 -5.52 -7.72
N ASN A 58 25.18 -5.09 -6.68
CA ASN A 58 25.44 -5.34 -5.27
C ASN A 58 24.27 -6.09 -4.64
N ALA A 59 24.12 -7.37 -5.00
CA ALA A 59 23.13 -8.24 -4.40
C ALA A 59 23.51 -8.57 -2.95
N LEU A 60 22.58 -8.34 -2.03
CA LEU A 60 22.73 -8.64 -0.61
C LEU A 60 22.42 -10.11 -0.32
N ALA A 61 21.48 -10.69 -1.07
CA ALA A 61 21.19 -12.11 -1.12
C ALA A 61 20.66 -12.48 -2.51
N LYS A 62 20.75 -13.75 -2.90
CA LYS A 62 20.43 -14.26 -4.25
C LYS A 62 19.78 -15.63 -4.19
N GLY A 63 19.22 -16.07 -5.32
CA GLY A 63 18.65 -17.41 -5.48
C GLY A 63 17.16 -17.46 -5.19
N PHE A 64 16.49 -16.30 -5.18
CA PHE A 64 15.06 -16.22 -4.91
C PHE A 64 14.27 -16.33 -6.20
N HIS A 65 13.02 -16.74 -6.03
CA HIS A 65 12.07 -16.97 -7.11
C HIS A 65 10.95 -15.96 -6.98
N SER A 66 10.54 -15.38 -8.09
CA SER A 66 9.34 -14.56 -8.17
C SER A 66 8.13 -15.38 -8.59
N ALA A 67 8.30 -16.51 -9.25
CA ALA A 67 7.22 -17.44 -9.54
C ALA A 67 7.73 -18.87 -9.52
N ASP A 68 6.83 -19.81 -9.21
CA ASP A 68 7.14 -21.23 -9.18
C ASP A 68 7.83 -21.69 -10.48
N GLY A 69 9.01 -22.29 -10.34
CA GLY A 69 9.77 -22.88 -11.44
C GLY A 69 10.46 -21.87 -12.36
N ASP A 70 10.57 -20.60 -11.95
CA ASP A 70 11.46 -19.65 -12.60
C ASP A 70 12.96 -20.02 -12.39
N ASP A 71 13.86 -19.18 -12.89
CA ASP A 71 15.30 -19.48 -12.87
C ASP A 71 16.02 -19.13 -11.55
N GLY A 72 15.30 -18.66 -10.53
CA GLY A 72 15.86 -18.26 -9.24
C GLY A 72 16.78 -17.05 -9.33
N SER A 73 16.62 -16.20 -10.35
CA SER A 73 17.53 -15.08 -10.62
C SER A 73 17.23 -13.79 -9.85
N TYR A 74 16.28 -13.84 -8.91
CA TYR A 74 15.84 -12.67 -8.14
C TYR A 74 16.68 -12.46 -6.89
N VAL A 75 16.85 -11.18 -6.53
CA VAL A 75 17.77 -10.75 -5.47
C VAL A 75 17.18 -9.65 -4.61
N TYR A 76 17.62 -9.59 -3.35
CA TYR A 76 17.58 -8.36 -2.56
C TYR A 76 18.75 -7.49 -2.97
N CYS A 77 18.48 -6.37 -3.63
CA CYS A 77 19.48 -5.49 -4.19
C CYS A 77 19.82 -4.32 -3.28
N GLY A 78 21.13 -4.11 -3.07
CA GLY A 78 21.69 -3.04 -2.26
C GLY A 78 22.50 -2.02 -3.06
N ASP A 79 22.24 -1.88 -4.36
CA ASP A 79 22.95 -0.91 -5.20
C ASP A 79 22.79 0.52 -4.68
N HIS A 80 21.62 0.82 -4.10
CA HIS A 80 21.26 2.14 -3.62
C HIS A 80 21.26 2.27 -2.09
N LEU A 81 22.00 1.40 -1.39
CA LEU A 81 22.17 1.51 0.05
C LEU A 81 23.01 2.73 0.47
N LYS A 82 23.91 3.20 -0.40
CA LYS A 82 24.87 4.27 -0.05
C LYS A 82 24.40 5.68 -0.42
N ASP A 83 23.66 5.81 -1.51
CA ASP A 83 23.20 7.10 -2.05
C ASP A 83 21.77 7.44 -1.59
N TYR A 84 20.83 6.49 -1.68
CA TYR A 84 19.44 6.71 -1.29
C TYR A 84 19.04 5.98 0.00
N ASN A 85 19.92 5.11 0.52
CA ASN A 85 19.66 4.25 1.66
C ASN A 85 18.36 3.45 1.45
N VAL A 86 18.34 2.62 0.42
CA VAL A 86 17.23 1.71 0.09
C VAL A 86 17.73 0.31 -0.28
N VAL A 87 16.85 -0.67 -0.06
CA VAL A 87 16.97 -2.04 -0.57
C VAL A 87 15.73 -2.32 -1.42
N TYR A 88 15.89 -3.03 -2.53
CA TYR A 88 14.77 -3.34 -3.43
C TYR A 88 14.90 -4.73 -4.04
N LEU A 89 13.80 -5.29 -4.51
CA LEU A 89 13.78 -6.58 -5.22
C LEU A 89 14.04 -6.36 -6.72
N GLN A 90 14.86 -7.23 -7.33
CA GLN A 90 15.13 -7.18 -8.76
C GLN A 90 15.47 -8.57 -9.31
N GLY A 91 14.96 -8.89 -10.49
CA GLY A 91 15.42 -10.02 -11.31
C GLY A 91 16.55 -9.62 -12.28
N THR A 92 16.74 -10.45 -13.30
CA THR A 92 17.66 -10.18 -14.41
C THR A 92 16.94 -9.56 -15.61
N GLU A 93 17.70 -9.07 -16.60
CA GLU A 93 17.16 -8.46 -17.83
C GLU A 93 16.16 -7.30 -17.63
N GLY A 94 16.23 -6.64 -16.49
CA GLY A 94 15.39 -5.50 -16.13
C GLY A 94 14.06 -5.89 -15.50
N LYS A 95 13.83 -7.19 -15.28
CA LYS A 95 12.69 -7.70 -14.53
C LYS A 95 12.68 -7.17 -13.10
N LEU A 96 11.48 -6.88 -12.60
CA LEU A 96 11.24 -6.61 -11.19
C LEU A 96 10.81 -7.91 -10.53
N VAL A 97 9.72 -7.93 -9.77
CA VAL A 97 9.08 -9.14 -9.24
C VAL A 97 7.58 -9.07 -9.51
N ASN A 98 6.91 -10.20 -9.35
CA ASN A 98 5.47 -10.37 -9.37
C ASN A 98 4.83 -9.77 -8.08
N MET A 99 3.52 -10.03 -7.90
CA MET A 99 2.83 -9.79 -6.63
C MET A 99 1.92 -10.97 -6.28
N ASP A 100 2.45 -11.91 -5.51
CA ASP A 100 1.72 -12.97 -4.82
C ASP A 100 1.00 -12.45 -3.57
N ILE A 101 0.11 -13.28 -3.03
CA ILE A 101 -0.90 -12.88 -2.06
C ILE A 101 -0.67 -13.53 -0.72
N ASP A 102 -0.31 -12.69 0.25
CA ASP A 102 -0.30 -13.07 1.65
C ASP A 102 -1.66 -12.76 2.29
N CYS A 103 -2.15 -13.72 3.07
CA CYS A 103 -3.43 -13.64 3.76
C CYS A 103 -3.29 -13.78 5.28
N ASP A 104 -2.06 -13.72 5.82
CA ASP A 104 -1.76 -14.01 7.21
C ASP A 104 -2.28 -12.94 8.18
N GLY A 105 -2.37 -13.32 9.46
CA GLY A 105 -2.84 -12.44 10.53
C GLY A 105 -4.35 -12.55 10.81
N ILE A 106 -5.00 -11.41 11.09
CA ILE A 106 -6.41 -11.35 11.50
C ILE A 106 -7.32 -11.83 10.36
N GLN A 107 -8.12 -12.86 10.66
CA GLN A 107 -9.13 -13.42 9.77
C GLN A 107 -10.55 -13.02 10.19
N GLY A 108 -11.49 -12.98 9.24
CA GLY A 108 -12.92 -12.82 9.52
C GLY A 108 -13.33 -11.45 10.07
N SER A 109 -12.55 -10.42 9.81
CA SER A 109 -12.91 -9.04 10.16
C SER A 109 -14.06 -8.52 9.30
N SER A 110 -14.55 -7.32 9.60
CA SER A 110 -15.58 -6.69 8.77
C SER A 110 -15.10 -6.32 7.36
N ALA A 111 -13.78 -6.28 7.12
CA ALA A 111 -13.19 -6.00 5.82
C ALA A 111 -12.95 -7.27 5.00
N ASP A 112 -12.95 -8.45 5.63
CA ASP A 112 -12.80 -9.74 4.98
C ASP A 112 -13.98 -9.99 4.03
N ASP A 113 -13.68 -10.07 2.73
CA ASP A 113 -14.65 -10.36 1.68
C ASP A 113 -14.57 -11.80 1.15
N GLY A 114 -13.86 -12.68 1.88
CA GLY A 114 -13.77 -14.11 1.64
C GLY A 114 -12.76 -14.54 0.57
N ARG A 115 -12.07 -13.58 -0.08
CA ARG A 115 -11.10 -13.89 -1.14
C ARG A 115 -9.82 -14.53 -0.64
N CYS A 116 -9.47 -14.38 0.65
CA CYS A 116 -8.42 -15.18 1.26
C CYS A 116 -8.81 -16.65 1.47
N GLY A 117 -10.10 -16.98 1.48
CA GLY A 117 -10.56 -18.36 1.71
C GLY A 117 -10.18 -19.37 0.63
N SER A 118 -9.56 -18.95 -0.47
CA SER A 118 -8.94 -19.85 -1.44
C SER A 118 -7.54 -20.31 -1.04
N SER A 119 -6.81 -19.52 -0.24
CA SER A 119 -5.44 -19.84 0.20
C SER A 119 -5.43 -21.09 1.08
N GLY A 120 -4.44 -21.96 0.82
CA GLY A 120 -4.22 -23.21 1.55
C GLY A 120 -3.17 -23.09 2.65
N ASP A 121 -2.46 -21.96 2.71
CA ASP A 121 -1.27 -21.69 3.51
C ASP A 121 -1.47 -20.55 4.54
N THR A 122 -2.62 -19.86 4.52
CA THR A 122 -2.93 -18.79 5.47
C THR A 122 -2.67 -19.20 6.92
N GLN A 123 -1.87 -18.39 7.61
CA GLN A 123 -1.58 -18.49 9.04
C GLN A 123 -2.37 -17.46 9.83
N SER A 124 -2.65 -17.78 11.09
CA SER A 124 -3.43 -16.89 11.97
C SER A 124 -2.63 -15.69 12.51
N VAL A 125 -1.34 -15.61 12.21
CA VAL A 125 -0.42 -14.61 12.76
C VAL A 125 0.55 -14.14 11.69
N THR A 126 0.91 -12.85 11.71
CA THR A 126 2.04 -12.35 10.92
C THR A 126 3.35 -12.41 11.70
N SER A 127 4.50 -12.34 11.01
CA SER A 127 5.83 -12.37 11.66
C SER A 127 6.02 -11.31 12.74
N PHE A 128 5.35 -10.16 12.65
CA PHE A 128 5.54 -9.04 13.61
C PHE A 128 4.35 -8.78 14.52
N GLN A 129 3.47 -9.77 14.71
CA GLN A 129 2.39 -9.72 15.68
C GLN A 129 2.84 -9.17 17.05
N ASP A 130 3.90 -9.74 17.63
CA ASP A 130 4.39 -9.35 18.95
C ASP A 130 4.88 -7.89 19.01
N SER A 131 5.42 -7.38 17.89
CA SER A 131 5.81 -5.97 17.80
C SER A 131 4.59 -5.06 17.79
N LEU A 132 3.54 -5.43 17.05
CA LEU A 132 2.30 -4.66 17.00
C LEU A 132 1.54 -4.69 18.34
N GLN A 133 1.59 -5.80 19.08
CA GLN A 133 0.98 -5.91 20.41
C GLN A 133 1.61 -4.94 21.44
N SER A 134 2.81 -4.43 21.17
CA SER A 134 3.42 -3.40 22.02
C SER A 134 2.83 -2.00 21.80
N TYR A 135 2.05 -1.80 20.72
CA TYR A 135 1.41 -0.54 20.38
C TYR A 135 0.05 -0.40 21.05
N SER A 136 -0.41 0.84 21.20
CA SER A 136 -1.67 1.21 21.81
C SER A 136 -2.85 1.01 20.83
N THR A 137 -2.96 -0.18 20.23
CA THR A 137 -4.00 -0.54 19.26
C THR A 137 -4.93 -1.64 19.77
N LYS A 138 -6.17 -1.68 19.25
CA LYS A 138 -7.12 -2.77 19.49
C LYS A 138 -6.82 -4.00 18.64
N HIS A 139 -6.11 -3.84 17.54
CA HIS A 139 -5.75 -4.92 16.62
C HIS A 139 -4.52 -5.64 17.19
N LYS A 140 -4.65 -6.95 17.42
CA LYS A 140 -3.57 -7.75 18.01
C LYS A 140 -2.52 -8.19 16.99
N ASP A 141 -2.82 -7.98 15.71
CA ASP A 141 -2.02 -8.33 14.55
C ASP A 141 -2.45 -7.46 13.36
N LEU A 142 -1.75 -7.58 12.24
CA LEU A 142 -2.18 -7.05 10.95
C LEU A 142 -3.37 -7.87 10.43
N ASP A 143 -4.11 -7.26 9.52
CA ASP A 143 -5.32 -7.83 8.89
C ASP A 143 -5.11 -7.64 7.39
N ALA A 144 -4.95 -8.73 6.65
CA ALA A 144 -4.63 -8.68 5.23
C ALA A 144 -5.65 -7.88 4.39
N ASN A 145 -6.89 -7.73 4.86
CA ASN A 145 -7.96 -7.00 4.18
C ASN A 145 -7.98 -5.49 4.51
N ILE A 146 -7.25 -5.06 5.54
CA ILE A 146 -7.20 -3.65 6.01
C ILE A 146 -5.79 -3.07 5.88
N HIS A 147 -4.79 -3.82 6.28
CA HIS A 147 -3.43 -3.34 6.43
C HIS A 147 -2.64 -3.69 5.15
N PRO A 148 -2.26 -2.73 4.29
CA PRO A 148 -1.24 -2.97 3.27
C PRO A 148 0.07 -3.35 3.96
N TYR A 149 0.39 -4.63 3.96
CA TYR A 149 1.72 -5.09 4.31
C TYR A 149 2.35 -5.86 3.16
N VAL A 150 3.66 -5.98 3.24
CA VAL A 150 4.54 -6.66 2.31
C VAL A 150 5.27 -7.75 3.07
N VAL A 151 5.38 -8.91 2.45
CA VAL A 151 6.24 -10.00 2.91
C VAL A 151 7.65 -9.73 2.39
N PHE A 152 8.58 -9.46 3.30
CA PHE A 152 9.93 -9.03 2.93
C PHE A 152 10.97 -9.69 3.82
N GLY A 153 11.98 -10.31 3.24
CA GLY A 153 12.86 -11.20 3.99
C GLY A 153 12.44 -12.66 3.85
N ASN A 154 13.41 -13.54 4.04
CA ASN A 154 13.25 -14.97 3.89
C ASN A 154 13.94 -15.68 5.05
N LEU A 155 13.16 -16.45 5.78
CA LEU A 155 13.60 -17.33 6.84
C LEU A 155 13.77 -18.74 6.29
N GLY A 156 14.54 -19.56 6.97
CA GLY A 156 14.65 -20.96 6.60
C GLY A 156 15.76 -21.74 7.30
N THR A 157 15.56 -23.05 7.33
CA THR A 157 16.46 -24.04 7.91
C THR A 157 16.80 -25.17 6.93
N LYS A 158 16.04 -25.29 5.83
CA LYS A 158 16.31 -26.20 4.72
C LYS A 158 17.74 -26.02 4.18
N LYS A 159 18.39 -27.14 3.87
CA LYS A 159 19.75 -27.13 3.32
C LYS A 159 19.75 -26.46 1.95
N ASN A 160 20.69 -25.54 1.74
CA ASN A 160 20.82 -24.73 0.52
C ASN A 160 19.62 -23.78 0.27
N TRP A 161 18.80 -23.50 1.29
CA TRP A 161 17.72 -22.53 1.19
C TRP A 161 18.28 -21.10 1.28
N PRO A 162 18.03 -20.24 0.29
CA PRO A 162 18.35 -18.83 0.37
C PRO A 162 17.61 -18.16 1.54
N THR A 163 18.31 -17.32 2.30
CA THR A 163 17.71 -16.54 3.38
C THR A 163 18.12 -15.09 3.24
N PHE A 164 17.26 -14.19 3.71
CA PHE A 164 17.55 -12.76 3.80
C PHE A 164 16.97 -12.19 5.08
N ASP A 165 17.86 -11.83 6.00
CA ASP A 165 17.52 -11.15 7.24
C ASP A 165 17.60 -9.64 7.00
N ALA A 166 16.45 -9.02 6.71
CA ALA A 166 16.37 -7.59 6.40
C ALA A 166 16.85 -6.70 7.57
N GLN A 167 16.80 -7.19 8.81
CA GLN A 167 17.26 -6.44 9.98
C GLN A 167 18.78 -6.26 10.00
N LYS A 168 19.55 -7.22 9.44
CA LYS A 168 21.00 -7.07 9.24
C LYS A 168 21.35 -5.91 8.31
N HIS A 169 20.39 -5.48 7.49
CA HIS A 169 20.53 -4.34 6.57
C HIS A 169 19.85 -3.07 7.09
N GLY A 170 19.48 -3.04 8.38
CA GLY A 170 18.96 -1.86 9.05
C GLY A 170 17.47 -1.60 8.82
N ILE A 171 16.78 -2.45 8.06
CA ILE A 171 15.33 -2.41 7.90
C ILE A 171 14.71 -2.90 9.21
N LYS A 172 13.69 -2.20 9.69
CA LYS A 172 13.11 -2.46 11.02
C LYS A 172 11.74 -3.10 10.88
N PRO A 173 11.36 -4.08 11.73
CA PRO A 173 10.00 -4.59 11.76
C PRO A 173 8.98 -3.44 11.77
N LEU A 174 7.90 -3.59 11.01
CA LEU A 174 6.87 -2.59 10.82
C LEU A 174 7.35 -1.28 10.13
N SER A 175 8.49 -1.30 9.44
CA SER A 175 8.91 -0.16 8.60
C SER A 175 8.10 -0.04 7.31
N ILE A 176 8.01 1.17 6.77
CA ILE A 176 7.35 1.42 5.49
C ILE A 176 8.13 0.75 4.35
N ILE A 177 7.39 0.15 3.42
CA ILE A 177 7.83 -0.26 2.09
C ILE A 177 7.02 0.53 1.06
N ALA A 178 7.68 1.14 0.09
CA ALA A 178 7.01 1.73 -1.06
C ALA A 178 6.84 0.66 -2.15
N VAL A 179 5.62 0.51 -2.65
CA VAL A 179 5.27 -0.50 -3.68
C VAL A 179 4.76 0.21 -4.92
N VAL A 180 5.36 -0.07 -6.06
CA VAL A 180 4.95 0.48 -7.36
C VAL A 180 4.40 -0.64 -8.23
N CYS A 181 3.12 -0.55 -8.57
CA CYS A 181 2.39 -1.50 -9.41
C CYS A 181 1.67 -0.72 -10.52
N GLY A 182 2.07 -0.97 -11.78
CA GLY A 182 1.66 -0.14 -12.91
C GLY A 182 2.04 1.35 -12.75
N GLU A 183 1.06 2.24 -12.91
CA GLU A 183 1.22 3.70 -12.77
C GLU A 183 0.92 4.23 -11.36
N LYS A 184 0.75 3.33 -10.38
CA LYS A 184 0.38 3.67 -9.01
C LYS A 184 1.48 3.31 -8.03
N MET A 185 1.56 4.09 -6.94
CA MET A 185 2.39 3.78 -5.79
C MET A 185 1.54 3.73 -4.52
N PHE A 186 1.86 2.81 -3.63
CA PHE A 186 1.25 2.68 -2.31
C PHE A 186 2.33 2.53 -1.25
N TYR A 187 2.03 2.96 -0.02
CA TYR A 187 2.81 2.57 1.14
C TYR A 187 2.22 1.34 1.79
N GLY A 188 3.06 0.33 1.96
CA GLY A 188 2.80 -0.79 2.85
C GLY A 188 3.74 -0.77 4.04
N ILE A 189 3.51 -1.70 4.95
CA ILE A 189 4.37 -1.99 6.09
C ILE A 189 5.10 -3.30 5.80
N TRP A 190 6.37 -3.43 6.18
CA TRP A 190 6.98 -4.73 6.31
C TRP A 190 6.32 -5.47 7.47
N GLY A 191 5.40 -6.38 7.13
CA GLY A 191 4.51 -7.05 8.07
C GLY A 191 4.83 -8.53 8.26
N ASP A 192 5.38 -9.17 7.23
CA ASP A 192 5.68 -10.60 7.26
C ASP A 192 7.03 -10.97 6.62
N GLU A 193 7.42 -12.23 6.78
CA GLU A 193 8.62 -12.82 6.22
C GLU A 193 8.31 -14.17 5.56
N ASN A 194 8.92 -14.44 4.41
CA ASN A 194 8.70 -15.67 3.68
C ASN A 194 9.39 -16.85 4.38
N GLY A 195 8.68 -17.97 4.55
CA GLY A 195 9.15 -19.18 5.22
C GLY A 195 9.99 -20.10 4.35
N ASP A 196 10.28 -21.30 4.88
CA ASP A 196 10.86 -22.42 4.13
C ASP A 196 9.89 -23.60 4.01
N ASP A 197 8.60 -23.34 3.81
CA ASP A 197 7.53 -24.33 3.68
C ASP A 197 7.32 -24.80 2.22
N GLY A 198 7.58 -23.94 1.23
CA GLY A 198 7.53 -24.26 -0.20
C GLY A 198 8.71 -25.05 -0.79
N GLU A 199 8.71 -25.29 -2.10
CA GLU A 199 9.83 -25.91 -2.81
C GLU A 199 10.97 -24.92 -3.11
N GLU A 200 10.64 -23.63 -3.21
CA GLU A 200 11.52 -22.53 -3.64
C GLU A 200 11.40 -21.34 -2.69
N ALA A 201 12.48 -20.55 -2.54
CA ALA A 201 12.49 -19.38 -1.68
C ALA A 201 11.87 -18.19 -2.42
N MET A 202 10.61 -17.90 -2.12
CA MET A 202 9.80 -16.92 -2.84
C MET A 202 10.05 -15.47 -2.40
N VAL A 203 9.83 -14.53 -3.31
CA VAL A 203 9.78 -13.07 -3.08
C VAL A 203 8.66 -12.46 -3.92
N GLY A 204 8.26 -11.23 -3.60
CA GLY A 204 7.23 -10.52 -4.38
C GLY A 204 5.83 -10.81 -3.86
N GLU A 205 5.62 -10.75 -2.55
CA GLU A 205 4.34 -11.11 -1.93
C GLU A 205 3.81 -9.97 -1.05
N ALA A 206 2.49 -9.77 -1.03
CA ALA A 206 1.83 -8.70 -0.30
C ALA A 206 0.43 -9.07 0.16
N ALA A 207 -0.04 -8.35 1.18
CA ALA A 207 -1.39 -8.47 1.70
C ALA A 207 -2.45 -8.31 0.58
N ILE A 208 -3.52 -9.12 0.63
CA ILE A 208 -4.61 -9.07 -0.35
C ILE A 208 -5.19 -7.67 -0.55
N SER A 209 -5.23 -6.82 0.49
CA SER A 209 -5.72 -5.44 0.39
C SER A 209 -4.85 -4.57 -0.52
N LEU A 210 -3.52 -4.72 -0.45
CA LEU A 210 -2.56 -4.01 -1.30
C LEU A 210 -2.65 -4.50 -2.75
N ALA A 211 -2.65 -5.82 -2.95
CA ALA A 211 -2.80 -6.38 -4.29
C ALA A 211 -4.15 -6.02 -4.93
N THR A 212 -5.22 -5.99 -4.15
CA THR A 212 -6.54 -5.49 -4.60
C THR A 212 -6.47 -4.02 -5.03
N ALA A 213 -5.68 -3.19 -4.35
CA ALA A 213 -5.53 -1.79 -4.71
C ALA A 213 -4.75 -1.60 -6.03
N CYS A 214 -3.79 -2.49 -6.31
CA CYS A 214 -3.04 -2.54 -7.57
C CYS A 214 -3.89 -3.05 -8.74
N TYR A 215 -4.50 -4.23 -8.58
CA TYR A 215 -5.02 -5.02 -9.70
C TYR A 215 -6.52 -5.31 -9.62
N GLY A 216 -7.19 -4.84 -8.57
CA GLY A 216 -8.63 -4.97 -8.41
C GLY A 216 -9.08 -6.32 -7.84
N LYS A 217 -10.38 -6.59 -7.95
CA LYS A 217 -11.04 -7.69 -7.24
C LYS A 217 -10.89 -9.08 -7.87
N SER A 218 -10.19 -9.19 -9.00
CA SER A 218 -9.82 -10.51 -9.56
C SER A 218 -8.81 -11.24 -8.67
N ILE A 219 -8.01 -10.48 -7.91
CA ILE A 219 -7.05 -11.01 -6.93
C ILE A 219 -7.74 -11.79 -5.82
N ASN A 220 -7.21 -12.95 -5.47
CA ASN A 220 -7.60 -13.78 -4.33
C ASN A 220 -6.39 -14.54 -3.77
N GLY A 221 -6.56 -15.28 -2.67
CA GLY A 221 -5.45 -15.95 -1.98
C GLY A 221 -4.64 -16.97 -2.80
N ASN A 222 -5.11 -17.40 -3.99
CA ASN A 222 -4.35 -18.27 -4.90
C ASN A 222 -4.12 -17.63 -6.28
N ASN A 223 -4.46 -16.35 -6.45
CA ASN A 223 -4.36 -15.67 -7.73
C ASN A 223 -3.85 -14.25 -7.51
N GLY A 224 -2.52 -14.14 -7.53
CA GLY A 224 -1.81 -12.87 -7.54
C GLY A 224 -1.73 -12.25 -8.93
N HIS A 225 -0.65 -11.51 -9.14
CA HIS A 225 -0.27 -10.89 -10.39
C HIS A 225 1.07 -11.46 -10.82
N ASP A 226 1.09 -12.21 -11.92
CA ASP A 226 2.24 -13.03 -12.34
C ASP A 226 3.34 -12.23 -13.05
N GLU A 227 3.05 -11.03 -13.57
CA GLU A 227 4.04 -10.27 -14.31
C GLU A 227 5.11 -9.63 -13.41
N ASP A 228 6.38 -9.77 -13.81
CA ASP A 228 7.57 -9.22 -13.12
C ASP A 228 7.73 -7.69 -13.24
N ASP A 229 6.71 -6.91 -12.89
CA ASP A 229 6.67 -5.45 -13.09
C ASP A 229 6.42 -4.63 -11.80
N VAL A 230 6.45 -5.28 -10.64
CA VAL A 230 6.23 -4.68 -9.33
C VAL A 230 7.55 -4.34 -8.64
N LEU A 231 7.72 -3.07 -8.26
CA LEU A 231 8.89 -2.62 -7.52
C LEU A 231 8.55 -2.47 -6.03
N TYR A 232 9.31 -3.18 -5.18
CA TYR A 232 9.29 -3.02 -3.73
C TYR A 232 10.54 -2.28 -3.27
N ILE A 233 10.38 -1.21 -2.49
CA ILE A 233 11.48 -0.38 -1.96
C ILE A 233 11.38 -0.33 -0.44
N ALA A 234 12.32 -1.00 0.23
CA ALA A 234 12.47 -0.98 1.67
C ALA A 234 13.48 0.09 2.11
N PHE A 235 13.20 0.71 3.25
CA PHE A 235 13.99 1.82 3.78
C PHE A 235 14.63 1.45 5.12
N PRO A 236 15.98 1.30 5.19
CA PRO A 236 16.68 1.16 6.44
C PRO A 236 16.55 2.38 7.37
N GLY A 237 16.55 2.10 8.67
CA GLY A 237 16.64 3.09 9.75
C GLY A 237 15.32 3.35 10.48
N ASN A 238 15.43 3.91 11.69
CA ASN A 238 14.28 4.13 12.58
C ASN A 238 13.24 5.10 12.00
N GLY A 239 13.68 6.04 11.14
CA GLY A 239 12.77 6.98 10.49
C GLY A 239 11.82 6.34 9.47
N ALA A 240 12.01 5.05 9.14
CA ALA A 240 11.09 4.30 8.30
C ALA A 240 9.96 3.62 9.09
N VAL A 241 10.07 3.53 10.42
CA VAL A 241 9.04 2.93 11.28
C VAL A 241 8.04 4.02 11.67
N PRO A 242 6.74 3.89 11.32
CA PRO A 242 5.74 4.87 11.74
C PRO A 242 5.60 4.93 13.27
N GLY A 243 5.80 3.79 13.95
CA GLY A 243 5.61 3.67 15.39
C GLY A 243 4.14 3.74 15.79
N ASP A 244 3.88 3.69 17.10
CA ASP A 244 2.53 3.64 17.69
C ASP A 244 1.64 4.81 17.22
N GLU A 245 2.21 6.01 17.09
CA GLU A 245 1.46 7.23 16.76
C GLU A 245 1.55 7.66 15.29
N GLY A 246 2.40 7.02 14.48
CA GLY A 246 2.67 7.44 13.10
C GLY A 246 1.81 6.75 12.04
N ALA A 247 0.95 5.81 12.42
CA ALA A 247 -0.01 5.16 11.55
C ALA A 247 -1.35 4.96 12.29
N ASP A 248 -2.45 4.87 11.56
CA ASP A 248 -3.77 4.56 12.12
C ASP A 248 -3.92 3.04 12.30
N TRP A 249 -3.21 2.47 13.28
CA TRP A 249 -3.28 1.04 13.61
C TRP A 249 -4.68 0.56 14.04
N ASN A 250 -5.67 1.44 14.16
CA ASN A 250 -7.06 1.09 14.47
C ASN A 250 -8.00 1.25 13.28
N ALA A 251 -7.46 1.58 12.10
CA ALA A 251 -8.18 1.69 10.85
C ALA A 251 -9.04 0.45 10.60
N THR A 252 -10.14 0.67 9.88
CA THR A 252 -11.14 -0.37 9.60
C THR A 252 -11.23 -0.69 8.11
N ASN A 253 -10.41 -0.04 7.29
CA ASN A 253 -10.32 -0.24 5.86
C ASN A 253 -8.94 0.18 5.33
N PHE A 254 -8.58 -0.37 4.18
CA PHE A 254 -7.34 -0.09 3.45
C PHE A 254 -7.03 1.39 3.28
N LYS A 255 -8.02 2.17 2.85
CA LYS A 255 -7.81 3.56 2.44
C LYS A 255 -7.34 4.40 3.63
N ASP A 256 -8.00 4.26 4.78
CA ASP A 256 -7.66 5.03 5.97
C ASP A 256 -6.28 4.65 6.51
N PHE A 257 -5.95 3.34 6.53
CA PHE A 257 -4.63 2.89 6.95
C PHE A 257 -3.52 3.38 6.01
N GLU A 258 -3.62 3.10 4.71
CA GLU A 258 -2.60 3.51 3.71
C GLU A 258 -2.38 5.03 3.75
N SER A 259 -3.46 5.80 3.83
CA SER A 259 -3.38 7.28 3.88
C SER A 259 -2.62 7.75 5.12
N SER A 260 -2.77 7.06 6.26
CA SER A 260 -2.08 7.40 7.50
C SER A 260 -0.55 7.29 7.38
N LEU A 261 -0.05 6.44 6.48
CA LEU A 261 1.39 6.25 6.26
C LEU A 261 2.06 7.41 5.50
N SER A 262 1.28 8.28 4.87
CA SER A 262 1.78 9.36 3.99
C SER A 262 2.87 10.22 4.61
N SER A 263 2.66 10.70 5.85
CA SER A 263 3.60 11.61 6.52
C SER A 263 5.01 11.05 6.67
N VAL A 264 5.14 9.74 6.84
CA VAL A 264 6.42 9.05 6.96
C VAL A 264 6.90 8.62 5.58
N GLY A 265 6.04 7.97 4.79
CA GLY A 265 6.39 7.45 3.47
C GLY A 265 6.82 8.52 2.48
N ASP A 266 6.13 9.66 2.43
CA ASP A 266 6.44 10.76 1.52
C ASP A 266 7.84 11.32 1.79
N LYS A 267 8.25 11.39 3.08
CA LYS A 267 9.60 11.80 3.46
C LYS A 267 10.66 10.80 3.01
N LEU A 268 10.36 9.50 3.10
CA LEU A 268 11.29 8.44 2.69
C LEU A 268 11.51 8.47 1.17
N VAL A 269 10.42 8.54 0.41
CA VAL A 269 10.43 8.60 -1.06
C VAL A 269 11.08 9.87 -1.58
N ALA A 270 10.88 11.02 -0.92
CA ALA A 270 11.50 12.29 -1.33
C ALA A 270 13.04 12.25 -1.34
N ARG A 271 13.67 11.34 -0.57
CA ARG A 271 15.14 11.17 -0.57
C ARG A 271 15.66 10.49 -1.84
N ILE A 272 14.81 9.71 -2.52
CA ILE A 272 15.16 9.03 -3.77
C ILE A 272 15.04 10.05 -4.92
N ASN A 273 15.86 11.10 -4.92
CA ASN A 273 16.01 11.97 -6.09
C ASN A 273 17.20 12.94 -6.04
N ASP A 274 18.11 12.82 -5.09
CA ASP A 274 19.17 13.82 -4.95
C ASP A 274 20.38 13.50 -5.85
N THR A 275 20.21 13.66 -7.16
CA THR A 275 21.32 13.65 -8.13
C THR A 275 21.70 15.07 -8.60
N GLY A 276 21.38 16.08 -7.78
CA GLY A 276 21.66 17.49 -8.06
C GLY A 276 22.83 18.07 -7.25
N ASN A 277 24.08 17.76 -7.64
CA ASN A 277 25.26 18.60 -7.42
C ASN A 277 25.70 18.85 -5.95
N GLY A 278 26.60 18.02 -5.42
CA GLY A 278 27.27 18.30 -4.15
C GLY A 278 28.51 17.45 -3.90
N ASN A 279 29.66 17.94 -4.34
CA ASN A 279 30.96 17.57 -3.79
C ASN A 279 30.98 17.94 -2.28
N GLY A 280 30.54 17.01 -1.43
CA GLY A 280 30.57 17.13 0.02
C GLY A 280 31.86 16.52 0.58
N THR A 281 32.96 17.24 0.42
CA THR A 281 34.14 17.03 1.27
C THR A 281 33.75 17.35 2.71
N ASP A 282 33.69 16.33 3.54
CA ASP A 282 33.71 16.45 4.99
C ASP A 282 35.02 17.14 5.40
N SER A 283 34.92 18.39 5.79
CA SER A 283 35.95 19.12 6.51
C SER A 283 35.22 20.13 7.38
N GLY A 284 35.12 19.80 8.67
CA GLY A 284 34.56 20.69 9.66
C GLY A 284 35.35 21.99 9.75
N ASP A 285 34.64 23.08 9.99
CA ASP A 285 35.10 24.11 10.91
C ASP A 285 33.91 24.92 11.45
N ASP A 286 34.05 25.30 12.71
CA ASP A 286 33.15 26.11 13.49
C ASP A 286 33.00 27.52 12.90
N SER A 287 31.76 28.05 12.85
CA SER A 287 31.36 29.33 13.50
C SER A 287 30.19 30.05 12.83
N LYS A 288 29.19 30.32 13.68
CA LYS A 288 28.40 31.58 13.87
C LYS A 288 27.54 32.12 12.73
N ASP A 289 26.23 32.12 13.04
CA ASP A 289 25.20 33.14 12.79
C ASP A 289 25.44 34.19 11.71
N ASP A 290 24.53 34.25 10.73
CA ASP A 290 23.70 35.45 10.54
C ASP A 290 22.45 35.16 9.70
N ASP A 291 21.36 35.75 10.17
CA ASP A 291 19.99 35.75 9.67
C ASP A 291 19.83 36.62 8.42
N SER A 292 19.23 36.09 7.35
CA SER A 292 18.38 36.86 6.43
C SER A 292 17.68 35.94 5.43
N GLY A 293 16.35 35.98 5.48
CA GLY A 293 15.47 35.05 4.81
C GLY A 293 15.34 35.18 3.29
N ALA A 294 14.93 34.07 2.70
CA ALA A 294 13.94 33.98 1.62
C ALA A 294 13.47 32.52 1.52
N SER A 295 12.50 32.15 2.35
CA SER A 295 11.83 30.85 2.26
C SER A 295 11.04 30.79 0.95
N ARG A 296 11.60 30.10 -0.05
CA ARG A 296 10.82 29.59 -1.17
C ARG A 296 9.96 28.44 -0.64
N LEU A 297 8.71 28.74 -0.30
CA LEU A 297 7.69 27.73 -0.08
C LEU A 297 7.54 26.91 -1.36
N SER A 298 8.05 25.68 -1.32
CA SER A 298 7.76 24.63 -2.28
C SER A 298 6.34 24.13 -1.99
N THR A 299 5.36 24.63 -2.74
CA THR A 299 3.97 24.13 -2.73
C THR A 299 3.92 22.75 -3.39
N TRP A 300 4.18 21.70 -2.62
CA TRP A 300 3.78 20.33 -2.95
C TRP A 300 2.52 20.06 -2.15
N GLY A 301 1.37 20.20 -2.80
CA GLY A 301 0.08 20.08 -2.15
C GLY A 301 -1.03 20.76 -2.92
N MET A 302 -1.30 20.31 -4.15
CA MET A 302 -2.61 20.44 -4.78
C MET A 302 -2.70 19.54 -6.01
N GLY A 303 -2.83 18.24 -5.76
CA GLY A 303 -3.21 17.22 -6.73
C GLY A 303 -4.50 16.53 -6.30
N CYS A 304 -5.62 17.27 -6.25
CA CYS A 304 -7.00 16.77 -6.42
C CYS A 304 -7.99 17.92 -6.26
N LEU A 305 -8.22 18.67 -7.33
CA LEU A 305 -9.35 19.60 -7.41
C LEU A 305 -10.48 18.87 -8.13
N VAL A 306 -11.47 18.43 -7.35
CA VAL A 306 -12.70 17.82 -7.87
C VAL A 306 -13.51 18.91 -8.57
N VAL A 307 -13.51 18.91 -9.90
CA VAL A 307 -14.50 19.68 -10.67
C VAL A 307 -15.78 18.85 -10.73
N SER A 308 -16.69 19.08 -9.79
CA SER A 308 -18.07 18.60 -9.94
C SER A 308 -18.83 19.63 -10.79
N THR A 309 -18.88 19.40 -12.10
CA THR A 309 -19.87 20.07 -12.97
C THR A 309 -21.13 19.24 -12.99
N VAL A 310 -22.10 19.60 -12.14
CA VAL A 310 -23.48 19.13 -12.32
C VAL A 310 -24.07 19.96 -13.45
N ALA A 311 -24.05 19.40 -14.66
CA ALA A 311 -24.88 19.90 -15.75
C ALA A 311 -26.34 19.57 -15.41
N ALA A 312 -27.07 20.56 -14.93
CA ALA A 312 -28.52 20.51 -14.88
C ALA A 312 -29.04 20.48 -16.33
N MET A 313 -29.60 19.34 -16.74
CA MET A 313 -30.24 19.21 -18.04
C MET A 313 -31.48 18.33 -17.87
N MET A 314 -32.62 18.94 -17.51
CA MET A 314 -33.96 18.42 -17.86
C MET A 314 -34.97 19.58 -17.88
N ILE A 315 -35.47 19.83 -19.11
CA ILE A 315 -36.77 20.38 -19.57
C ILE A 315 -37.34 21.60 -18.83
#